data_AF-R9GWY3-F1
#
_entry.id   AF-R9GWY3-F1
#
_cell.length_a   1.000
_cell.length_b   1.000
_cell.length_c   1.000
_cell.angle_alpha   90.00
_cell.angle_beta   90.00
_cell.angle_gamma   90.00
#
_symmetry.space_group_name_H-M   'P 1'
#
loop_
_entity.id
_entity.type
_entity.pdbx_description
1 polymer ?
#
loop_
_entity_poly.entity_id
_entity_poly.type
_entity_poly.pdbx_seq_one_letter_code
_entity_poly.pdbx_strand_id
1 'polypeptide(L)'
;MRNIRTSILMIIAFSFILLSCQLRKNKKSETTQSKNAISSILVPTAMSDQWIFIGEAINEPGYDIWGSSPIRDDQGNIHLFCARWPSDTPFKTAWRYKSEIAHYVSKSPEGPFKFIKVVGKGKNNNKWNSAGFHNPNIRKIDNKYVLAYIANDGAKEHGPNQRIGILVSDNLNGPWFEIPNEDTPLLSPPADSSIWCYNSGVGVNNPSIIKHPNGKYYLYFKAMAGPKGKVSMGLAISDQLKGPYIIQPNPITSNKTAIEDGYVFLWRNHICLLTTDNHGILEEGGGLLWVSQDGLTFQAEPLSGFHNFEKFYLKGIIPEKANMRYTNNVKFERPQLLMNANNEPEYLYCPSGVAIDGSDGTNSYVLKYQKEK
;
A
#
# COMPACT_ATOMS: atom_id res chain seq x y z
N MET A 1 -19.12 -69.69 -33.51
CA MET A 1 -20.10 -68.62 -33.75
C MET A 1 -19.39 -67.28 -33.68
N ARG A 2 -19.43 -66.52 -34.79
CA ARG A 2 -19.08 -65.09 -34.97
C ARG A 2 -17.65 -64.63 -34.68
N ASN A 3 -17.02 -63.74 -35.44
CA ASN A 3 -17.00 -63.39 -36.88
C ASN A 3 -15.89 -62.32 -37.00
N ILE A 4 -14.78 -62.58 -37.70
CA ILE A 4 -14.35 -61.98 -38.99
C ILE A 4 -14.34 -60.42 -39.03
N ARG A 5 -13.16 -59.83 -39.27
CA ARG A 5 -12.76 -59.06 -40.48
C ARG A 5 -11.44 -58.29 -40.27
N THR A 6 -10.32 -58.85 -40.73
CA THR A 6 -9.62 -58.54 -42.01
C THR A 6 -8.98 -57.15 -42.07
N SER A 7 -7.68 -57.13 -41.82
CA SER A 7 -6.72 -56.14 -42.34
C SER A 7 -6.51 -56.36 -43.85
N ILE A 8 -6.40 -55.27 -44.61
CA ILE A 8 -5.84 -55.28 -45.98
C ILE A 8 -4.63 -54.35 -46.01
N LEU A 9 -3.61 -54.90 -46.66
CA LEU A 9 -2.24 -54.47 -46.88
C LEU A 9 -2.12 -53.56 -48.13
N MET A 10 -1.14 -52.64 -48.15
CA MET A 10 -0.38 -52.23 -49.35
C MET A 10 0.81 -51.35 -48.88
N ILE A 11 2.03 -51.87 -48.67
CA ILE A 11 3.13 -52.14 -49.65
C ILE A 11 3.43 -50.89 -50.52
N ILE A 12 4.63 -50.28 -50.52
CA ILE A 12 5.76 -50.55 -51.44
C ILE A 12 6.92 -49.57 -51.09
N ALA A 13 8.07 -50.10 -50.62
CA ALA A 13 9.41 -50.12 -51.29
C ALA A 13 10.25 -48.83 -51.10
N PHE A 14 11.58 -48.77 -51.00
CA PHE A 14 12.73 -49.67 -51.27
C PHE A 14 13.93 -48.95 -50.58
N SER A 15 14.67 -49.52 -49.62
CA SER A 15 15.87 -50.38 -49.75
C SER A 15 17.23 -49.68 -50.01
N PHE A 16 18.26 -50.17 -49.30
CA PHE A 16 19.74 -49.98 -49.38
C PHE A 16 20.34 -48.78 -48.63
N ILE A 17 21.01 -48.93 -47.46
CA ILE A 17 22.22 -49.68 -47.05
C ILE A 17 23.49 -49.32 -47.84
N LEU A 18 24.43 -48.63 -47.17
CA LEU A 18 25.89 -48.89 -47.01
C LEU A 18 26.63 -47.55 -46.84
N LEU A 19 27.12 -47.21 -45.64
CA LEU A 19 28.41 -47.56 -45.03
C LEU A 19 29.59 -46.63 -45.42
N SER A 20 30.09 -45.95 -44.39
CA SER A 20 31.49 -45.61 -44.10
C SER A 20 32.28 -44.58 -44.94
N CYS A 21 32.80 -43.62 -44.16
CA CYS A 21 34.20 -43.20 -44.06
C CYS A 21 34.79 -42.16 -45.03
N GLN A 22 35.20 -41.06 -44.37
CA GLN A 22 36.30 -40.14 -44.64
C GLN A 22 36.16 -39.16 -45.81
N LEU A 23 36.07 -37.86 -45.49
CA LEU A 23 37.20 -36.93 -45.65
C LEU A 23 36.91 -35.53 -45.07
N ARG A 24 38.02 -34.85 -44.81
CA ARG A 24 38.25 -33.67 -43.98
C ARG A 24 37.90 -32.33 -44.65
N LYS A 25 37.65 -31.35 -43.76
CA LYS A 25 38.10 -29.93 -43.75
C LYS A 25 37.28 -28.84 -44.49
N ASN A 26 36.78 -27.93 -43.63
CA ASN A 26 36.98 -26.47 -43.59
C ASN A 26 36.05 -25.47 -44.33
N LYS A 27 35.49 -24.61 -43.45
CA LYS A 27 35.28 -23.14 -43.55
C LYS A 27 34.23 -22.61 -44.54
N LYS A 28 33.15 -22.03 -44.01
CA LYS A 28 33.04 -20.59 -43.71
C LYS A 28 31.74 -20.26 -42.96
N SER A 29 31.81 -19.13 -42.27
CA SER A 29 30.88 -18.49 -41.35
C SER A 29 29.47 -18.26 -41.88
N GLU A 30 28.47 -18.62 -41.07
CA GLU A 30 27.24 -17.85 -40.95
C GLU A 30 27.01 -17.55 -39.48
N THR A 31 27.25 -16.29 -39.13
CA THR A 31 26.88 -15.68 -37.86
C THR A 31 25.36 -15.64 -37.73
N THR A 32 24.78 -16.61 -37.05
CA THR A 32 23.43 -16.45 -36.49
C THR A 32 23.57 -15.62 -35.22
N GLN A 33 23.44 -14.31 -35.37
CA GLN A 33 23.36 -13.36 -34.28
C GLN A 33 22.06 -13.66 -33.51
N SER A 34 22.14 -14.45 -32.43
CA SER A 34 21.03 -14.56 -31.49
C SER A 34 20.83 -13.17 -30.91
N LYS A 35 19.77 -12.48 -31.35
CA LYS A 35 19.25 -11.32 -30.65
C LYS A 35 18.80 -11.80 -29.28
N ASN A 36 19.71 -11.77 -28.31
CA ASN A 36 19.36 -11.66 -26.91
C ASN A 36 18.56 -10.37 -26.80
N ALA A 37 17.24 -10.48 -26.81
CA ALA A 37 16.37 -9.43 -26.31
C ALA A 37 16.71 -9.32 -24.83
N ILE A 38 17.65 -8.43 -24.50
CA ILE A 38 17.76 -7.87 -23.17
C ILE A 38 16.40 -7.19 -22.98
N SER A 39 15.46 -7.86 -22.28
CA SER A 39 14.30 -7.17 -21.75
C SER A 39 14.89 -6.04 -20.91
N SER A 40 14.71 -4.79 -21.34
CA SER A 40 15.13 -3.65 -20.53
C SER A 40 14.50 -3.85 -19.16
N ILE A 41 15.36 -3.99 -18.13
CA ILE A 41 14.89 -4.05 -16.75
C ILE A 41 14.19 -2.71 -16.54
N LEU A 42 12.86 -2.73 -16.46
CA LEU A 42 12.11 -1.55 -16.09
C LEU A 42 12.57 -1.17 -14.69
N VAL A 43 13.01 0.06 -14.51
CA VAL A 43 13.37 0.61 -13.20
C VAL A 43 12.25 1.55 -12.75
N PRO A 44 11.93 1.61 -11.45
CA PRO A 44 11.09 2.66 -10.91
C PRO A 44 11.63 4.04 -11.29
N THR A 45 10.74 4.93 -11.73
CA THR A 45 11.07 6.31 -12.08
C THR A 45 10.24 7.27 -11.24
N ALA A 46 10.61 8.55 -11.22
CA ALA A 46 9.74 9.58 -10.69
C ALA A 46 8.36 9.46 -11.36
N MET A 47 7.32 9.70 -10.57
CA MET A 47 5.95 9.45 -10.99
C MET A 47 5.03 10.66 -10.77
N SER A 48 5.57 11.77 -10.25
CA SER A 48 4.78 12.96 -9.92
C SER A 48 4.09 13.60 -11.11
N ASP A 49 4.78 13.69 -12.25
CA ASP A 49 4.27 14.30 -13.48
C ASP A 49 3.19 13.44 -14.18
N GLN A 50 3.04 12.19 -13.78
CA GLN A 50 2.15 11.21 -14.42
C GLN A 50 0.75 11.21 -13.80
N TRP A 51 0.53 11.97 -12.74
CA TRP A 51 -0.76 12.01 -12.05
C TRP A 51 -1.65 13.13 -12.58
N ILE A 52 -2.87 12.76 -12.98
CA ILE A 52 -3.94 13.70 -13.28
C ILE A 52 -4.88 13.76 -12.08
N PHE A 53 -5.09 14.93 -11.51
CA PHE A 53 -6.13 15.12 -10.49
C PHE A 53 -7.52 14.94 -11.10
N ILE A 54 -8.30 14.02 -10.54
CA ILE A 54 -9.67 13.75 -11.00
C ILE A 54 -10.69 14.49 -10.15
N GLY A 55 -10.53 14.43 -8.82
CA GLY A 55 -11.46 15.04 -7.88
C GLY A 55 -11.65 14.21 -6.62
N GLU A 56 -12.85 14.29 -6.07
CA GLU A 56 -13.24 13.60 -4.83
C GLU A 56 -13.62 12.15 -5.12
N ALA A 57 -13.01 11.23 -4.38
CA ALA A 57 -13.40 9.82 -4.36
C ALA A 57 -14.48 9.56 -3.30
N ILE A 58 -14.29 10.09 -2.09
CA ILE A 58 -15.23 9.96 -0.98
C ILE A 58 -15.42 11.33 -0.34
N ASN A 59 -16.68 11.68 -0.22
CA ASN A 59 -17.21 12.80 0.53
C ASN A 59 -18.47 12.28 1.24
N GLU A 60 -18.41 12.14 2.57
CA GLU A 60 -19.52 11.67 3.38
C GLU A 60 -19.87 12.76 4.42
N PRO A 61 -20.93 13.54 4.19
CA PRO A 61 -21.33 14.61 5.11
C PRO A 61 -21.46 14.13 6.55
N GLY A 62 -20.96 14.94 7.49
CA GLY A 62 -20.88 14.63 8.91
C GLY A 62 -19.70 13.74 9.31
N TYR A 63 -18.84 13.31 8.38
CA TYR A 63 -17.65 12.52 8.66
C TYR A 63 -16.37 13.12 8.08
N ASP A 64 -15.29 13.11 8.86
CA ASP A 64 -13.94 13.23 8.33
C ASP A 64 -13.49 11.88 7.78
N ILE A 65 -12.88 11.88 6.59
CA ILE A 65 -12.33 10.69 5.92
C ILE A 65 -10.80 10.75 5.88
N TRP A 66 -10.13 9.62 6.17
CA TRP A 66 -8.67 9.51 6.16
C TRP A 66 -8.16 8.12 5.77
N GLY A 67 -6.92 8.04 5.28
CA GLY A 67 -6.22 6.80 5.01
C GLY A 67 -6.91 5.86 4.02
N SER A 68 -7.38 6.38 2.88
CA SER A 68 -8.17 5.61 1.91
C SER A 68 -7.36 4.53 1.20
N SER A 69 -7.67 3.27 1.51
CA SER A 69 -6.94 2.11 1.01
C SER A 69 -7.72 1.37 -0.08
N PRO A 70 -7.24 1.33 -1.33
CA PRO A 70 -7.96 0.73 -2.44
C PRO A 70 -7.63 -0.73 -2.70
N ILE A 71 -8.62 -1.48 -3.20
CA ILE A 71 -8.45 -2.80 -3.80
C ILE A 71 -9.54 -3.09 -4.82
N ARG A 72 -9.19 -3.83 -5.88
CA ARG A 72 -10.11 -4.28 -6.92
C ARG A 72 -10.58 -5.72 -6.63
N ASP A 73 -11.87 -5.98 -6.75
CA ASP A 73 -12.43 -7.33 -6.67
C ASP A 73 -12.36 -8.06 -8.03
N ASP A 74 -12.67 -9.36 -8.02
CA ASP A 74 -12.61 -10.19 -9.23
C ASP A 74 -13.69 -9.81 -10.27
N GLN A 75 -14.69 -9.01 -9.89
CA GLN A 75 -15.71 -8.43 -10.79
C GLN A 75 -15.31 -7.05 -11.32
N GLY A 76 -14.15 -6.52 -10.93
CA GLY A 76 -13.63 -5.22 -11.33
C GLY A 76 -14.14 -4.04 -10.50
N ASN A 77 -14.97 -4.26 -9.47
CA ASN A 77 -15.40 -3.20 -8.56
C ASN A 77 -14.23 -2.73 -7.71
N ILE A 78 -14.25 -1.44 -7.36
CA ILE A 78 -13.25 -0.85 -6.48
C ILE A 78 -13.82 -0.75 -5.08
N HIS A 79 -13.05 -1.24 -4.12
CA HIS A 79 -13.34 -1.16 -2.70
C HIS A 79 -12.36 -0.17 -2.07
N LEU A 80 -12.88 0.78 -1.30
CA LEU A 80 -12.07 1.64 -0.45
C LEU A 80 -12.33 1.30 1.01
N PHE A 81 -11.27 1.04 1.76
CA PHE A 81 -11.30 0.96 3.21
C PHE A 81 -10.68 2.24 3.75
N CYS A 82 -11.47 3.03 4.48
CA CYS A 82 -11.05 4.34 4.97
C CYS A 82 -11.29 4.39 6.46
N ALA A 83 -10.44 5.12 7.18
CA ALA A 83 -10.83 5.57 8.49
C ALA A 83 -11.85 6.70 8.34
N ARG A 84 -12.89 6.69 9.17
CA ARG A 84 -13.80 7.83 9.31
C ARG A 84 -14.17 8.08 10.76
N TRP A 85 -14.56 9.30 11.10
CA TRP A 85 -15.11 9.65 12.40
C TRP A 85 -16.05 10.86 12.30
N PRO A 86 -16.99 11.04 13.25
CA PRO A 86 -17.91 12.17 13.22
C PRO A 86 -17.19 13.53 13.23
N SER A 87 -17.58 14.41 12.31
CA SER A 87 -17.00 15.76 12.16
C SER A 87 -17.39 16.71 13.30
N ASP A 88 -18.37 16.34 14.11
CA ASP A 88 -18.86 17.09 15.29
C ASP A 88 -17.79 17.32 16.37
N THR A 89 -16.71 16.53 16.32
CA THR A 89 -15.62 16.57 17.27
C THR A 89 -14.37 17.15 16.58
N PRO A 90 -13.60 18.02 17.24
CA PRO A 90 -12.39 18.59 16.64
C PRO A 90 -11.44 17.51 16.11
N PHE A 91 -10.99 17.68 14.87
CA PHE A 91 -10.16 16.72 14.13
C PHE A 91 -9.00 16.17 14.99
N LYS A 92 -8.23 17.06 15.63
CA LYS A 92 -7.04 16.72 16.45
C LYS A 92 -7.32 15.75 17.61
N THR A 93 -8.58 15.61 18.02
CA THR A 93 -9.01 14.72 19.11
C THR A 93 -9.78 13.52 18.59
N ALA A 94 -10.67 13.74 17.63
CA ALA A 94 -11.66 12.77 17.21
C ALA A 94 -11.04 11.48 16.66
N TRP A 95 -10.03 11.57 15.78
CA TRP A 95 -9.48 10.39 15.10
C TRP A 95 -8.92 9.35 16.08
N ARG A 96 -8.45 9.79 17.26
CA ARG A 96 -7.84 8.92 18.28
C ARG A 96 -8.85 8.04 19.01
N TYR A 97 -10.09 8.48 19.09
CA TYR A 97 -11.10 7.84 19.94
C TYR A 97 -12.31 7.36 19.15
N LYS A 98 -12.68 8.11 18.12
CA LYS A 98 -13.92 7.91 17.35
C LYS A 98 -13.70 7.30 15.97
N SER A 99 -12.45 7.13 15.52
CA SER A 99 -12.21 6.48 14.22
C SER A 99 -12.72 5.05 14.20
N GLU A 100 -13.40 4.75 13.12
CA GLU A 100 -13.77 3.41 12.68
C GLU A 100 -13.30 3.20 11.24
N ILE A 101 -13.12 1.94 10.84
CA ILE A 101 -12.79 1.61 9.45
C ILE A 101 -14.09 1.34 8.70
N ALA A 102 -14.41 2.22 7.77
CA ALA A 102 -15.54 2.11 6.87
C ALA A 102 -15.13 1.50 5.53
N HIS A 103 -16.04 0.75 4.96
CA HIS A 103 -15.90 0.10 3.67
C HIS A 103 -16.87 0.73 2.67
N TYR A 104 -16.32 1.20 1.54
CA TYR A 104 -17.06 1.78 0.42
C TYR A 104 -16.80 0.99 -0.87
N VAL A 105 -17.76 1.02 -1.80
CA VAL A 105 -17.63 0.35 -3.10
C VAL A 105 -18.08 1.26 -4.24
N SER A 106 -17.37 1.20 -5.36
CA SER A 106 -17.72 1.84 -6.63
C SER A 106 -17.53 0.86 -7.80
N LYS A 107 -18.28 1.11 -8.88
CA LYS A 107 -18.09 0.44 -10.18
C LYS A 107 -16.93 1.04 -10.99
N SER A 108 -16.47 2.22 -10.61
CA SER A 108 -15.37 2.96 -11.24
C SER A 108 -14.33 3.39 -10.19
N PRO A 109 -13.02 3.38 -10.49
CA PRO A 109 -11.99 3.92 -9.60
C PRO A 109 -12.20 5.39 -9.23
N GLU A 110 -12.87 6.15 -10.08
CA GLU A 110 -13.09 7.60 -9.90
C GLU A 110 -14.35 7.88 -9.05
N GLY A 111 -15.11 6.85 -8.66
CA GLY A 111 -16.36 6.97 -7.93
C GLY A 111 -17.60 7.03 -8.84
N PRO A 112 -18.79 7.37 -8.28
CA PRO A 112 -19.02 7.63 -6.87
C PRO A 112 -18.93 6.36 -6.01
N PHE A 113 -18.29 6.48 -4.85
CA PHE A 113 -18.21 5.41 -3.86
C PHE A 113 -19.42 5.42 -2.93
N LYS A 114 -19.99 4.23 -2.67
CA LYS A 114 -21.12 4.06 -1.76
C LYS A 114 -20.66 3.38 -0.49
N PHE A 115 -21.05 3.94 0.66
CA PHE A 115 -20.84 3.29 1.96
C PHE A 115 -21.57 1.95 2.01
N ILE A 116 -20.88 0.92 2.49
CA ILE A 116 -21.43 -0.42 2.68
C ILE A 116 -21.63 -0.70 4.17
N LYS A 117 -20.54 -0.63 4.95
CA LYS A 117 -20.57 -0.91 6.38
C LYS A 117 -19.28 -0.47 7.08
N VAL A 118 -19.31 -0.49 8.41
CA VAL A 118 -18.13 -0.44 9.27
C VAL A 118 -17.56 -1.84 9.43
N VAL A 119 -16.26 -2.02 9.25
CA VAL A 119 -15.57 -3.32 9.36
C VAL A 119 -14.70 -3.45 10.61
N GLY A 120 -14.33 -2.34 11.25
CA GLY A 120 -13.58 -2.33 12.51
C GLY A 120 -13.88 -1.08 13.31
N LYS A 121 -14.16 -1.24 14.61
CA LYS A 121 -14.41 -0.13 15.53
C LYS A 121 -14.03 -0.50 16.96
N GLY A 122 -13.68 0.51 17.74
CA GLY A 122 -13.37 0.36 19.17
C GLY A 122 -14.55 -0.17 19.97
N LYS A 123 -14.25 -0.97 21.00
CA LYS A 123 -15.24 -1.54 21.95
C LYS A 123 -15.28 -0.80 23.29
N ASN A 124 -14.45 0.22 23.50
CA ASN A 124 -14.34 0.98 24.77
C ASN A 124 -14.16 0.07 26.00
N ASN A 125 -13.30 -0.93 25.89
CA ASN A 125 -13.15 -2.01 26.88
C ASN A 125 -11.75 -2.05 27.52
N ASN A 126 -10.96 -0.99 27.39
CA ASN A 126 -9.59 -0.86 27.91
C ASN A 126 -8.61 -1.93 27.39
N LYS A 127 -8.90 -2.61 26.27
CA LYS A 127 -7.94 -3.43 25.54
C LYS A 127 -7.10 -2.56 24.61
N TRP A 128 -6.04 -3.11 24.02
CA TRP A 128 -5.13 -2.40 23.11
C TRP A 128 -5.84 -1.71 21.92
N ASN A 129 -6.98 -2.26 21.49
CA ASN A 129 -7.85 -1.80 20.42
C ASN A 129 -9.17 -1.20 20.94
N SER A 130 -9.16 -0.59 22.12
CA SER A 130 -10.36 -0.01 22.73
C SER A 130 -11.00 1.08 21.85
N ALA A 131 -10.20 1.82 21.08
CA ALA A 131 -10.63 2.98 20.29
C ALA A 131 -9.76 3.23 19.04
N GLY A 132 -10.17 4.18 18.20
CA GLY A 132 -9.29 4.79 17.19
C GLY A 132 -8.81 3.84 16.08
N PHE A 133 -9.70 2.98 15.56
CA PHE A 133 -9.40 2.13 14.40
C PHE A 133 -9.15 3.01 13.18
N HIS A 134 -7.89 3.14 12.76
CA HIS A 134 -7.48 4.20 11.86
C HIS A 134 -6.40 3.71 10.89
N ASN A 135 -6.12 4.50 9.84
CA ASN A 135 -5.08 4.24 8.85
C ASN A 135 -5.06 2.82 8.25
N PRO A 136 -6.18 2.39 7.64
CA PRO A 136 -6.26 1.06 7.04
C PRO A 136 -5.28 0.89 5.87
N ASN A 137 -4.79 -0.33 5.69
CA ASN A 137 -4.04 -0.79 4.53
C ASN A 137 -4.57 -2.17 4.10
N ILE A 138 -5.33 -2.23 2.99
CA ILE A 138 -5.90 -3.47 2.43
C ILE A 138 -4.98 -4.08 1.38
N ARG A 139 -4.79 -5.40 1.40
CA ARG A 139 -4.16 -6.19 0.33
C ARG A 139 -4.78 -7.57 0.19
N LYS A 140 -4.61 -8.18 -0.99
CA LYS A 140 -4.79 -9.62 -1.17
C LYS A 140 -3.43 -10.30 -0.97
N ILE A 141 -3.30 -11.12 0.07
CA ILE A 141 -2.08 -11.86 0.44
C ILE A 141 -2.47 -13.32 0.69
N ASP A 142 -1.82 -14.26 0.02
CA ASP A 142 -2.05 -15.70 0.16
C ASP A 142 -3.54 -16.10 0.09
N ASN A 143 -4.21 -15.56 -0.93
CA ASN A 143 -5.65 -15.73 -1.20
C ASN A 143 -6.59 -15.20 -0.11
N LYS A 144 -6.09 -14.47 0.89
CA LYS A 144 -6.90 -13.75 1.87
C LYS A 144 -6.85 -12.25 1.60
N TYR A 145 -7.93 -11.57 1.94
CA TYR A 145 -7.94 -10.12 2.09
C TYR A 145 -7.41 -9.79 3.49
N VAL A 146 -6.40 -8.94 3.56
CA VAL A 146 -5.64 -8.58 4.76
C VAL A 146 -5.70 -7.08 4.92
N LEU A 147 -6.34 -6.63 5.99
CA LEU A 147 -6.54 -5.22 6.32
C LEU A 147 -5.74 -4.89 7.59
N ALA A 148 -4.55 -4.31 7.42
CA ALA A 148 -3.77 -3.80 8.54
C ALA A 148 -4.32 -2.43 8.98
N TYR A 149 -4.26 -2.14 10.28
CA TYR A 149 -4.76 -0.88 10.83
C TYR A 149 -4.06 -0.57 12.15
N ILE A 150 -4.18 0.69 12.58
CA ILE A 150 -3.83 1.07 13.95
C ILE A 150 -5.07 1.10 14.83
N ALA A 151 -4.89 0.80 16.10
CA ALA A 151 -5.87 1.12 17.13
C ALA A 151 -5.15 1.65 18.38
N ASN A 152 -5.95 2.25 19.26
CA ASN A 152 -5.51 2.87 20.49
C ASN A 152 -6.18 2.19 21.69
N ASP A 153 -5.48 2.16 22.81
CA ASP A 153 -6.00 1.57 24.07
C ASP A 153 -7.10 2.40 24.76
N GLY A 154 -7.40 3.60 24.24
CA GLY A 154 -8.40 4.51 24.79
C GLY A 154 -7.91 5.38 25.95
N ALA A 155 -6.60 5.41 26.25
CA ALA A 155 -6.02 6.33 27.22
C ALA A 155 -6.40 7.79 26.92
N LYS A 156 -6.79 8.55 27.95
CA LYS A 156 -7.27 9.94 27.80
C LYS A 156 -6.19 10.89 27.28
N GLU A 157 -4.96 10.72 27.76
CA GLU A 157 -3.81 11.52 27.36
C GLU A 157 -3.20 10.98 26.07
N HIS A 158 -2.69 11.90 25.24
CA HIS A 158 -1.92 11.51 24.07
C HIS A 158 -0.60 10.87 24.52
N GLY A 159 -0.36 9.62 24.12
CA GLY A 159 0.79 8.86 24.58
C GLY A 159 1.14 7.69 23.66
N PRO A 160 2.04 6.81 24.08
CA PRO A 160 2.55 5.72 23.26
C PRO A 160 1.58 4.53 23.18
N ASN A 161 0.31 4.80 22.88
CA ASN A 161 -0.78 3.84 22.95
C ASN A 161 -1.20 3.26 21.60
N GLN A 162 -0.56 3.66 20.51
CA GLN A 162 -0.88 3.14 19.19
C GLN A 162 -0.22 1.77 19.00
N ARG A 163 -1.01 0.83 18.49
CA ARG A 163 -0.61 -0.54 18.16
C ARG A 163 -1.19 -0.93 16.82
N ILE A 164 -0.61 -1.93 16.17
CA ILE A 164 -1.06 -2.41 14.87
C ILE A 164 -1.78 -3.74 15.03
N GLY A 165 -2.94 -3.87 14.38
CA GLY A 165 -3.64 -5.14 14.18
C GLY A 165 -3.87 -5.44 12.71
N ILE A 166 -4.39 -6.65 12.45
CA ILE A 166 -4.84 -7.07 11.13
C ILE A 166 -6.22 -7.73 11.26
N LEU A 167 -7.12 -7.36 10.35
CA LEU A 167 -8.33 -8.11 10.03
C LEU A 167 -8.09 -8.94 8.77
N VAL A 168 -8.51 -10.21 8.76
CA VAL A 168 -8.49 -11.07 7.58
C VAL A 168 -9.88 -11.53 7.16
N SER A 169 -10.07 -11.72 5.86
CA SER A 169 -11.30 -12.30 5.30
C SER A 169 -11.02 -13.06 4.00
N ASP A 170 -11.92 -14.00 3.67
CA ASP A 170 -12.02 -14.63 2.36
C ASP A 170 -12.79 -13.77 1.34
N ASN A 171 -13.50 -12.73 1.81
CA ASN A 171 -14.31 -11.87 0.96
C ASN A 171 -14.14 -10.41 1.41
N LEU A 172 -14.04 -9.47 0.47
CA LEU A 172 -13.96 -8.04 0.79
C LEU A 172 -15.17 -7.52 1.58
N ASN A 173 -16.32 -8.21 1.47
CA ASN A 173 -17.52 -7.93 2.24
C ASN A 173 -17.55 -8.67 3.60
N GLY A 174 -16.47 -9.31 4.03
CA GLY A 174 -16.40 -10.06 5.28
C GLY A 174 -17.08 -11.44 5.21
N PRO A 175 -17.23 -12.13 6.37
CA PRO A 175 -16.87 -11.67 7.72
C PRO A 175 -15.36 -11.45 7.89
N TRP A 176 -15.00 -10.52 8.78
CA TRP A 176 -13.61 -10.17 9.10
C TRP A 176 -13.22 -10.73 10.46
N PHE A 177 -11.98 -11.22 10.59
CA PHE A 177 -11.47 -11.81 11.82
C PHE A 177 -10.13 -11.18 12.20
N GLU A 178 -9.98 -10.80 13.47
CA GLU A 178 -8.71 -10.28 13.99
C GLU A 178 -7.68 -11.40 14.11
N ILE A 179 -6.44 -11.14 13.67
CA ILE A 179 -5.29 -12.02 13.88
C ILE A 179 -4.16 -11.26 14.60
N PRO A 180 -3.42 -11.91 15.52
CA PRO A 180 -3.53 -13.33 15.90
C PRO A 180 -4.78 -13.67 16.72
N ASN A 181 -5.39 -12.69 17.38
CA ASN A 181 -6.69 -12.74 18.07
C ASN A 181 -7.14 -11.31 18.45
N GLU A 182 -8.33 -11.15 19.05
CA GLU A 182 -8.86 -9.82 19.43
C GLU A 182 -8.15 -9.15 20.63
N ASP A 183 -7.43 -9.93 21.45
CA ASP A 183 -6.79 -9.48 22.68
C ASP A 183 -5.34 -9.06 22.49
N THR A 184 -4.72 -9.49 21.39
CA THR A 184 -3.29 -9.36 21.16
C THR A 184 -3.05 -8.55 19.90
N PRO A 185 -2.39 -7.38 19.98
CA PRO A 185 -1.99 -6.64 18.78
C PRO A 185 -1.01 -7.47 17.96
N LEU A 186 -1.03 -7.30 16.65
CA LEU A 186 -0.03 -7.91 15.76
C LEU A 186 1.36 -7.31 16.02
N LEU A 187 1.43 -6.00 16.27
CA LEU A 187 2.67 -5.31 16.60
C LEU A 187 2.49 -4.33 17.75
N SER A 188 3.43 -4.40 18.71
CA SER A 188 3.64 -3.43 19.78
C SER A 188 5.07 -2.88 19.72
N PRO A 189 5.35 -1.73 20.35
CA PRO A 189 6.73 -1.33 20.64
C PRO A 189 7.49 -2.50 21.30
N PRO A 190 8.76 -2.71 20.93
CA PRO A 190 9.54 -3.83 21.43
C PRO A 190 9.92 -3.61 22.90
N ALA A 191 10.07 -4.71 23.64
CA ALA A 191 10.61 -4.68 25.00
C ALA A 191 12.14 -4.53 25.04
N ASP A 192 12.83 -4.96 23.97
CA ASP A 192 14.28 -4.88 23.85
C ASP A 192 14.74 -3.43 23.65
N SER A 193 15.50 -2.90 24.61
CA SER A 193 16.00 -1.52 24.62
C SER A 193 17.06 -1.24 23.56
N SER A 194 17.62 -2.26 22.91
CA SER A 194 18.54 -2.11 21.78
C SER A 194 17.82 -1.71 20.48
N ILE A 195 16.51 -1.91 20.40
CA ILE A 195 15.72 -1.54 19.22
C ILE A 195 15.33 -0.06 19.30
N TRP A 196 15.59 0.68 18.23
CA TRP A 196 15.45 2.14 18.15
C TRP A 196 14.11 2.72 18.61
N CYS A 197 13.02 1.93 18.56
CA CYS A 197 11.66 2.34 18.93
C CYS A 197 11.13 1.72 20.22
N TYR A 198 11.98 1.12 21.08
CA TYR A 198 11.54 0.46 22.32
C TYR A 198 10.70 1.36 23.24
N ASN A 199 11.09 2.63 23.37
CA ASN A 199 10.42 3.64 24.19
C ASN A 199 9.60 4.61 23.35
N SER A 200 9.03 4.15 22.24
CA SER A 200 8.47 5.07 21.25
C SER A 200 7.39 5.99 21.83
N GLY A 201 7.48 7.30 21.58
CA GLY A 201 6.55 8.30 22.11
C GLY A 201 5.12 8.23 21.58
N VAL A 202 4.91 7.55 20.46
CA VAL A 202 3.61 7.37 19.80
C VAL A 202 3.18 5.90 19.72
N GLY A 203 4.06 4.97 20.08
CA GLY A 203 3.86 3.55 19.80
C GLY A 203 4.28 3.18 18.38
N VAL A 204 3.62 2.17 17.79
CA VAL A 204 3.83 1.76 16.39
C VAL A 204 2.55 2.02 15.60
N ASN A 205 2.65 2.70 14.46
CA ASN A 205 1.49 3.13 13.70
C ASN A 205 1.75 3.15 12.18
N ASN A 206 0.74 3.59 11.41
CA ASN A 206 0.80 3.75 9.96
C ASN A 206 1.25 2.49 9.22
N PRO A 207 0.56 1.35 9.40
CA PRO A 207 0.99 0.08 8.87
C PRO A 207 0.88 0.04 7.35
N SER A 208 1.85 -0.60 6.71
CA SER A 208 1.72 -1.08 5.34
C SER A 208 2.39 -2.44 5.22
N ILE A 209 1.63 -3.46 4.81
CA ILE A 209 2.09 -4.85 4.81
C ILE A 209 2.24 -5.38 3.39
N ILE A 210 3.27 -6.17 3.10
CA ILE A 210 3.39 -6.96 1.86
C ILE A 210 3.81 -8.39 2.17
N LYS A 211 3.50 -9.31 1.25
CA LYS A 211 4.26 -10.55 1.12
C LYS A 211 5.47 -10.27 0.25
N HIS A 212 6.64 -10.37 0.85
CA HIS A 212 7.91 -10.14 0.19
C HIS A 212 8.21 -11.28 -0.80
N PRO A 213 8.91 -11.03 -1.94
CA PRO A 213 9.26 -12.08 -2.90
C PRO A 213 10.02 -13.28 -2.34
N ASN A 214 10.72 -13.12 -1.21
CA ASN A 214 11.37 -14.22 -0.47
C ASN A 214 10.40 -15.10 0.33
N GLY A 215 9.08 -14.85 0.27
CA GLY A 215 8.04 -15.62 0.94
C GLY A 215 7.68 -15.14 2.35
N LYS A 216 8.47 -14.25 2.96
CA LYS A 216 8.19 -13.68 4.29
C LYS A 216 7.18 -12.53 4.21
N TYR A 217 6.67 -12.12 5.36
CA TYR A 217 5.73 -11.01 5.52
C TYR A 217 6.46 -9.81 6.10
N TYR A 218 6.44 -8.70 5.37
CA TYR A 218 7.11 -7.46 5.76
C TYR A 218 6.02 -6.46 6.15
N LEU A 219 6.07 -6.01 7.40
CA LEU A 219 5.19 -4.99 7.95
C LEU A 219 6.01 -3.72 8.18
N TYR A 220 5.75 -2.73 7.35
CA TYR A 220 6.31 -1.39 7.47
C TYR A 220 5.45 -0.57 8.41
N PHE A 221 6.08 0.27 9.24
CA PHE A 221 5.38 1.09 10.22
C PHE A 221 6.15 2.37 10.50
N LYS A 222 5.49 3.36 11.09
CA LYS A 222 6.09 4.58 11.63
C LYS A 222 6.15 4.49 13.16
N ALA A 223 7.24 4.99 13.72
CA ALA A 223 7.40 5.19 15.16
C ALA A 223 8.27 6.43 15.42
N MET A 224 8.27 6.89 16.68
CA MET A 224 9.10 8.00 17.16
C MET A 224 10.11 7.47 18.18
N ALA A 225 11.41 7.70 18.01
CA ALA A 225 12.42 7.26 18.97
C ALA A 225 12.30 8.05 20.29
N GLY A 226 11.78 7.46 21.35
CA GLY A 226 11.47 8.17 22.60
C GLY A 226 10.26 9.11 22.52
N PRO A 227 9.91 9.80 23.64
CA PRO A 227 8.72 10.66 23.72
C PRO A 227 8.70 11.89 22.82
N LYS A 228 9.88 12.38 22.41
CA LYS A 228 10.06 13.61 21.61
C LYS A 228 11.17 13.50 20.57
N GLY A 229 11.64 12.29 20.27
CA GLY A 229 12.77 12.12 19.37
C GLY A 229 12.35 12.02 17.91
N LYS A 230 13.25 11.47 17.10
CA LYS A 230 13.09 11.42 15.64
C LYS A 230 11.96 10.47 15.24
N VAL A 231 11.08 10.95 14.37
CA VAL A 231 10.12 10.11 13.66
C VAL A 231 10.81 9.41 12.49
N SER A 232 10.60 8.10 12.37
CA SER A 232 11.21 7.30 11.30
C SER A 232 10.33 6.11 10.92
N MET A 233 10.63 5.50 9.77
CA MET A 233 10.01 4.27 9.32
C MET A 233 10.80 3.06 9.84
N GLY A 234 10.09 2.04 10.29
CA GLY A 234 10.61 0.75 10.70
C GLY A 234 10.05 -0.38 9.85
N LEU A 235 10.65 -1.56 10.04
CA LEU A 235 10.23 -2.81 9.43
C LEU A 235 10.15 -3.88 10.51
N ALA A 236 9.09 -4.67 10.49
CA ALA A 236 8.97 -5.91 11.23
C ALA A 236 8.76 -7.07 10.26
N ILE A 237 9.43 -8.20 10.49
CA ILE A 237 9.45 -9.35 9.58
C ILE A 237 8.87 -10.58 10.27
N SER A 238 8.03 -11.33 9.57
CA SER A 238 7.53 -12.63 10.04
C SER A 238 7.59 -13.70 8.95
N ASP A 239 7.68 -14.96 9.37
CA ASP A 239 7.48 -16.14 8.52
C ASP A 239 6.00 -16.50 8.36
N GLN A 240 5.11 -15.92 9.16
CA GLN A 240 3.67 -16.20 9.13
C GLN A 240 2.88 -14.90 9.15
N LEU A 241 1.76 -14.84 8.42
CA LEU A 241 0.89 -13.66 8.38
C LEU A 241 0.38 -13.24 9.77
N LYS A 242 0.16 -14.20 10.67
CA LYS A 242 -0.30 -13.96 12.05
C LYS A 242 0.83 -13.56 13.02
N GLY A 243 2.07 -13.46 12.54
CA GLY A 243 3.24 -13.24 13.37
C GLY A 243 3.81 -14.52 14.00
N PRO A 244 4.76 -14.38 14.95
CA PRO A 244 5.24 -13.11 15.50
C PRO A 244 6.04 -12.30 14.48
N TYR A 245 5.88 -10.97 14.52
CA TYR A 245 6.67 -10.04 13.72
C TYR A 245 7.85 -9.51 14.53
N ILE A 246 9.07 -9.69 14.00
CA ILE A 246 10.31 -9.26 14.65
C ILE A 246 10.74 -7.91 14.09
N ILE A 247 10.70 -6.88 14.94
CA ILE A 247 11.12 -5.52 14.58
C ILE A 247 12.63 -5.49 14.34
N GLN A 248 13.03 -4.90 13.23
CA GLN A 248 14.43 -4.70 12.89
C GLN A 248 15.08 -3.63 13.80
N PRO A 249 16.36 -3.79 14.18
CA PRO A 249 16.99 -2.97 15.21
C PRO A 249 17.14 -1.49 14.84
N ASN A 250 17.17 -1.17 13.54
CA ASN A 250 17.36 0.18 13.01
C ASN A 250 16.17 0.62 12.15
N PRO A 251 15.93 1.94 12.00
CA PRO A 251 15.04 2.47 10.98
C PRO A 251 15.48 2.06 9.58
N ILE A 252 14.53 1.98 8.64
CA ILE A 252 14.79 1.52 7.26
C ILE A 252 15.12 2.65 6.29
N THR A 253 14.98 3.91 6.69
CA THR A 253 15.33 5.06 5.85
C THR A 253 16.54 5.80 6.43
N SER A 254 17.48 6.18 5.57
CA SER A 254 18.72 6.86 5.97
C SER A 254 18.62 8.39 5.94
N ASN A 255 17.46 8.94 5.59
CA ASN A 255 17.22 10.37 5.50
C ASN A 255 17.27 11.08 6.86
N LYS A 256 17.70 12.35 6.88
CA LYS A 256 17.78 13.15 8.11
C LYS A 256 16.42 13.74 8.51
N THR A 257 15.69 14.27 7.54
CA THR A 257 14.37 14.87 7.71
C THR A 257 13.34 13.80 8.08
N ALA A 258 12.40 14.11 8.97
CA ALA A 258 11.33 13.17 9.31
C ALA A 258 10.44 12.89 8.09
N ILE A 259 9.92 11.67 8.01
CA ILE A 259 8.92 11.25 7.01
C ILE A 259 7.84 10.46 7.72
N GLU A 260 6.63 10.51 7.18
CA GLU A 260 5.46 9.84 7.75
C GLU A 260 4.64 9.16 6.66
N ASP A 261 3.58 8.46 7.07
CA ASP A 261 2.52 7.98 6.18
C ASP A 261 2.98 7.06 5.03
N GLY A 262 3.97 6.21 5.29
CA GLY A 262 4.53 5.30 4.28
C GLY A 262 3.59 4.19 3.81
N TYR A 263 3.42 4.08 2.50
CA TYR A 263 2.74 3.01 1.79
C TYR A 263 3.75 2.20 0.95
N VAL A 264 3.96 0.93 1.30
CA VAL A 264 4.88 0.06 0.55
C VAL A 264 4.18 -0.57 -0.65
N PHE A 265 4.87 -0.88 -1.74
CA PHE A 265 4.31 -1.66 -2.85
C PHE A 265 5.44 -2.28 -3.69
N LEU A 266 5.09 -3.31 -4.47
CA LEU A 266 6.01 -3.88 -5.45
C LEU A 266 5.79 -3.18 -6.79
N TRP A 267 6.87 -2.69 -7.39
CA TRP A 267 6.82 -2.08 -8.71
C TRP A 267 8.12 -2.37 -9.45
N ARG A 268 8.01 -2.93 -10.66
CA ARG A 268 9.15 -3.19 -11.56
C ARG A 268 10.31 -3.91 -10.87
N ASN A 269 10.01 -5.02 -10.18
CA ASN A 269 10.96 -5.85 -9.42
C ASN A 269 11.70 -5.15 -8.25
N HIS A 270 11.17 -4.02 -7.79
CA HIS A 270 11.65 -3.32 -6.61
C HIS A 270 10.55 -3.22 -5.56
N ILE A 271 10.97 -2.97 -4.33
CA ILE A 271 10.09 -2.60 -3.24
C ILE A 271 10.15 -1.07 -3.13
N CYS A 272 9.00 -0.45 -3.32
CA CYS A 272 8.85 0.99 -3.26
C CYS A 272 8.11 1.38 -1.99
N LEU A 273 8.44 2.54 -1.43
CA LEU A 273 7.71 3.17 -0.35
C LEU A 273 7.28 4.56 -0.83
N LEU A 274 6.00 4.88 -0.75
CA LEU A 274 5.45 6.20 -1.07
C LEU A 274 5.07 6.91 0.23
N THR A 275 5.56 8.12 0.45
CA THR A 275 5.30 8.92 1.66
C THR A 275 4.88 10.34 1.29
N THR A 276 4.20 11.04 2.20
CA THR A 276 4.03 12.50 2.07
C THR A 276 5.31 13.22 2.50
N ASP A 277 5.75 14.20 1.70
CA ASP A 277 6.88 15.08 1.99
C ASP A 277 6.47 16.22 2.94
N ASN A 278 6.27 15.91 4.21
CA ASN A 278 5.78 16.88 5.19
C ASN A 278 6.74 18.04 5.47
N HIS A 279 8.01 17.93 5.05
CA HIS A 279 9.08 18.81 5.47
C HIS A 279 10.01 19.26 4.32
N GLY A 280 9.63 18.99 3.07
CA GLY A 280 10.30 19.53 1.88
C GLY A 280 11.68 18.92 1.60
N ILE A 281 11.78 17.59 1.55
CA ILE A 281 12.97 16.92 1.00
C ILE A 281 13.10 17.21 -0.51
N LEU A 282 11.99 17.17 -1.25
CA LEU A 282 11.90 17.54 -2.67
C LEU A 282 10.86 18.63 -2.90
N GLU A 283 9.64 18.47 -2.35
CA GLU A 283 8.52 19.38 -2.54
C GLU A 283 7.61 19.32 -1.30
N GLU A 284 7.62 20.35 -0.45
CA GLU A 284 6.82 20.37 0.78
C GLU A 284 5.31 20.19 0.49
N GLY A 285 4.71 19.17 1.10
CA GLY A 285 3.33 18.74 0.89
C GLY A 285 3.09 17.91 -0.39
N GLY A 286 4.15 17.62 -1.15
CA GLY A 286 4.16 16.63 -2.22
C GLY A 286 4.41 15.22 -1.70
N GLY A 287 4.84 14.33 -2.58
CA GLY A 287 5.10 12.92 -2.30
C GLY A 287 6.52 12.50 -2.63
N LEU A 288 7.06 11.56 -1.86
CA LEU A 288 8.38 10.97 -2.06
C LEU A 288 8.25 9.48 -2.36
N LEU A 289 8.88 9.05 -3.45
CA LEU A 289 8.97 7.66 -3.85
C LEU A 289 10.38 7.13 -3.52
N TRP A 290 10.46 6.31 -2.49
CA TRP A 290 11.67 5.61 -2.10
C TRP A 290 11.73 4.26 -2.81
N VAL A 291 12.91 3.86 -3.26
CA VAL A 291 13.11 2.60 -4.00
C VAL A 291 14.16 1.75 -3.27
N SER A 292 13.87 0.46 -3.15
CA SER A 292 14.76 -0.52 -2.53
C SER A 292 14.71 -1.84 -3.30
N GLN A 293 15.83 -2.54 -3.34
CA GLN A 293 15.91 -3.86 -3.98
C GLN A 293 15.35 -4.98 -3.08
N ASP A 294 15.53 -4.85 -1.77
CA ASP A 294 15.18 -5.87 -0.76
C ASP A 294 14.17 -5.37 0.28
N GLY A 295 13.84 -4.08 0.26
CA GLY A 295 12.91 -3.46 1.18
C GLY A 295 13.43 -3.37 2.62
N LEU A 296 14.69 -3.72 2.88
CA LEU A 296 15.33 -3.61 4.20
C LEU A 296 15.89 -2.21 4.43
N THR A 297 16.41 -1.58 3.37
CA THR A 297 16.97 -0.23 3.42
C THR A 297 16.53 0.59 2.21
N PHE A 298 16.14 1.84 2.47
CA PHE A 298 15.82 2.85 1.46
C PHE A 298 16.83 3.99 1.58
N GLN A 299 17.49 4.33 0.47
CA GLN A 299 18.51 5.37 0.42
C GLN A 299 17.90 6.77 0.56
N ALA A 300 18.73 7.75 0.94
CA ALA A 300 18.29 9.10 1.31
C ALA A 300 17.82 9.98 0.14
N GLU A 301 17.94 9.51 -1.10
CA GLU A 301 17.59 10.22 -2.33
C GLU A 301 16.31 9.61 -2.94
N PRO A 302 15.12 10.02 -2.47
CA PRO A 302 13.88 9.57 -3.07
C PRO A 302 13.69 10.19 -4.46
N LEU A 303 12.83 9.55 -5.26
CA LEU A 303 12.27 10.13 -6.47
C LEU A 303 11.01 10.93 -6.12
N SER A 304 10.57 11.81 -7.03
CA SER A 304 9.31 12.53 -6.85
C SER A 304 8.11 11.59 -7.03
N GLY A 305 7.23 11.54 -6.02
CA GLY A 305 6.07 10.65 -5.95
C GLY A 305 4.79 11.29 -6.49
N PHE A 306 4.40 12.45 -5.98
CA PHE A 306 3.26 13.26 -6.44
C PHE A 306 3.49 14.72 -6.09
N HIS A 307 2.82 15.64 -6.78
CA HIS A 307 2.97 17.07 -6.51
C HIS A 307 2.09 17.55 -5.34
N ASN A 308 2.40 18.72 -4.80
CA ASN A 308 1.60 19.37 -3.75
C ASN A 308 0.17 19.66 -4.25
N PHE A 309 -0.83 19.37 -3.40
CA PHE A 309 -2.25 19.52 -3.76
C PHE A 309 -2.61 20.96 -4.16
N GLU A 310 -2.29 21.93 -3.31
CA GLU A 310 -2.58 23.34 -3.53
C GLU A 310 -1.81 23.92 -4.71
N LYS A 311 -0.48 23.80 -4.67
CA LYS A 311 0.41 24.55 -5.57
C LYS A 311 0.31 24.03 -7.00
N PHE A 312 0.25 22.71 -7.19
CA PHE A 312 0.27 22.11 -8.51
C PHE A 312 -1.14 21.86 -9.06
N TYR A 313 -1.95 21.08 -8.35
CA TYR A 313 -3.26 20.65 -8.87
C TYR A 313 -4.33 21.74 -8.78
N LEU A 314 -4.33 22.53 -7.70
CA LEU A 314 -5.22 23.69 -7.56
C LEU A 314 -4.58 25.00 -8.10
N LYS A 315 -3.34 24.95 -8.59
CA LYS A 315 -2.59 26.11 -9.13
C LYS A 315 -2.52 27.30 -8.17
N GLY A 316 -2.48 27.04 -6.87
CA GLY A 316 -2.50 28.05 -5.81
C GLY A 316 -3.85 28.73 -5.58
N ILE A 317 -4.93 28.24 -6.19
CA ILE A 317 -6.28 28.81 -6.05
C ILE A 317 -7.16 27.84 -5.28
N ILE A 318 -7.26 28.06 -3.97
CA ILE A 318 -8.19 27.32 -3.11
C ILE A 318 -9.60 27.89 -3.32
N PRO A 319 -10.63 27.05 -3.58
CA PRO A 319 -12.01 27.52 -3.68
C PRO A 319 -12.46 28.27 -2.43
N GLU A 320 -13.20 29.38 -2.59
CA GLU A 320 -13.68 30.20 -1.46
C GLU A 320 -14.53 29.39 -0.46
N LYS A 321 -15.30 28.44 -0.97
CA LYS A 321 -16.14 27.55 -0.15
C LYS A 321 -15.36 26.46 0.58
N ALA A 322 -14.06 26.28 0.31
CA ALA A 322 -13.30 25.16 0.86
C ALA A 322 -13.25 25.21 2.39
N ASN A 323 -13.39 24.06 3.03
CA ASN A 323 -13.40 23.93 4.48
C ASN A 323 -12.09 23.32 5.00
N MET A 324 -11.30 24.12 5.73
CA MET A 324 -10.03 23.70 6.34
C MET A 324 -10.28 23.01 7.70
N ARG A 325 -10.27 21.68 7.72
CA ARG A 325 -10.61 20.87 8.90
C ARG A 325 -9.43 20.57 9.80
N TYR A 326 -8.26 20.31 9.23
CA TYR A 326 -7.09 19.85 10.00
C TYR A 326 -6.03 20.93 10.19
N THR A 327 -5.47 21.43 9.09
CA THR A 327 -4.46 22.50 9.07
C THR A 327 -4.71 23.41 7.87
N ASN A 328 -4.07 24.59 7.87
CA ASN A 328 -4.10 25.50 6.73
C ASN A 328 -3.18 25.06 5.58
N ASN A 329 -2.43 23.95 5.73
CA ASN A 329 -1.61 23.39 4.67
C ASN A 329 -2.45 22.45 3.82
N VAL A 330 -2.79 22.89 2.61
CA VAL A 330 -3.57 22.10 1.65
C VAL A 330 -2.64 21.15 0.89
N LYS A 331 -2.60 19.91 1.36
CA LYS A 331 -1.75 18.85 0.80
C LYS A 331 -2.42 17.50 0.85
N PHE A 332 -1.89 16.58 0.08
CA PHE A 332 -2.26 15.17 0.14
C PHE A 332 -1.50 14.46 1.25
N GLU A 333 -2.20 13.63 1.99
CA GLU A 333 -1.67 12.80 3.08
C GLU A 333 -1.98 11.33 2.78
N ARG A 334 -1.32 10.38 3.45
CA ARG A 334 -1.62 8.94 3.36
C ARG A 334 -1.79 8.39 1.93
N PRO A 335 -0.80 8.55 1.05
CA PRO A 335 -0.93 8.08 -0.33
C PRO A 335 -1.09 6.56 -0.39
N GLN A 336 -2.09 6.06 -1.10
CA GLN A 336 -2.24 4.62 -1.37
C GLN A 336 -2.63 4.36 -2.83
N LEU A 337 -1.99 3.36 -3.44
CA LEU A 337 -2.15 3.06 -4.86
C LEU A 337 -3.16 1.94 -5.10
N LEU A 338 -3.99 2.14 -6.11
CA LEU A 338 -4.63 1.05 -6.84
C LEU A 338 -3.71 0.64 -7.98
N MET A 339 -3.27 -0.62 -7.94
CA MET A 339 -2.41 -1.24 -8.97
C MET A 339 -3.28 -2.04 -9.94
N ASN A 340 -2.92 -2.05 -11.22
CA ASN A 340 -3.57 -2.90 -12.21
C ASN A 340 -3.01 -4.33 -12.20
N ALA A 341 -3.57 -5.20 -13.05
CA ALA A 341 -3.19 -6.61 -13.15
C ALA A 341 -1.71 -6.86 -13.53
N ASN A 342 -1.02 -5.87 -14.09
CA ASN A 342 0.40 -5.94 -14.46
C ASN A 342 1.31 -5.34 -13.37
N ASN A 343 0.79 -5.09 -12.16
CA ASN A 343 1.49 -4.39 -11.08
C ASN A 343 2.01 -3.00 -11.50
N GLU A 344 1.26 -2.30 -12.36
CA GLU A 344 1.53 -0.90 -12.69
C GLU A 344 0.53 0.01 -11.97
N PRO A 345 0.96 1.19 -11.50
CA PRO A 345 0.07 2.18 -10.90
C PRO A 345 -1.07 2.55 -11.86
N GLU A 346 -2.28 2.67 -11.32
CA GLU A 346 -3.48 3.03 -12.08
C GLU A 346 -4.15 4.27 -11.48
N TYR A 347 -4.33 4.27 -10.16
CA TYR A 347 -4.89 5.40 -9.42
C TYR A 347 -4.17 5.59 -8.08
N LEU A 348 -4.11 6.83 -7.61
CA LEU A 348 -3.61 7.23 -6.31
C LEU A 348 -4.76 7.83 -5.51
N TYR A 349 -4.96 7.34 -4.29
CA TYR A 349 -5.93 7.88 -3.34
C TYR A 349 -5.21 8.54 -2.18
N CYS A 350 -5.61 9.78 -1.88
CA CYS A 350 -5.06 10.56 -0.79
C CYS A 350 -6.19 11.34 -0.12
N PRO A 351 -6.38 11.25 1.21
CA PRO A 351 -7.11 12.28 1.92
C PRO A 351 -6.39 13.64 1.88
N SER A 352 -7.15 14.69 2.15
CA SER A 352 -6.60 15.99 2.53
C SER A 352 -7.31 16.53 3.77
N GLY A 353 -6.61 17.35 4.55
CA GLY A 353 -7.17 18.10 5.67
C GLY A 353 -8.18 19.17 5.26
N VAL A 354 -8.48 19.31 3.96
CA VAL A 354 -9.43 20.26 3.38
C VAL A 354 -10.50 19.53 2.57
N ALA A 355 -11.73 20.00 2.66
CA ALA A 355 -12.82 19.70 1.73
C ALA A 355 -12.97 20.86 0.74
N ILE A 356 -12.52 20.68 -0.50
CA ILE A 356 -12.55 21.75 -1.52
C ILE A 356 -13.97 22.08 -1.98
N ASP A 357 -14.92 21.16 -1.80
CA ASP A 357 -16.32 21.36 -2.11
C ASP A 357 -17.09 22.14 -1.03
N GLY A 358 -16.49 22.33 0.16
CA GLY A 358 -17.07 23.00 1.31
C GLY A 358 -17.88 22.10 2.25
N SER A 359 -17.78 20.78 2.11
CA SER A 359 -18.37 19.83 3.05
C SER A 359 -17.80 19.99 4.47
N ASP A 360 -18.54 19.51 5.47
CA ASP A 360 -18.29 19.71 6.90
C ASP A 360 -17.23 18.77 7.49
N GLY A 361 -16.76 17.78 6.73
CA GLY A 361 -15.65 16.88 7.05
C GLY A 361 -14.46 17.01 6.08
N THR A 362 -13.50 16.11 6.19
CA THR A 362 -12.43 15.93 5.20
C THR A 362 -12.81 14.94 4.10
N ASN A 363 -12.28 15.16 2.90
CA ASN A 363 -12.52 14.30 1.74
C ASN A 363 -11.32 13.42 1.41
N SER A 364 -11.61 12.28 0.79
CA SER A 364 -10.63 11.51 0.04
C SER A 364 -10.64 11.92 -1.42
N TYR A 365 -9.47 12.15 -1.98
CA TYR A 365 -9.28 12.52 -3.38
C TYR A 365 -8.68 11.36 -4.17
N VAL A 366 -8.85 11.41 -5.50
CA VAL A 366 -8.31 10.44 -6.44
C VAL A 366 -7.58 11.13 -7.59
N LEU A 367 -6.43 10.57 -7.93
CA LEU A 367 -5.63 10.93 -9.09
C LEU A 367 -5.48 9.70 -9.99
N LYS A 368 -5.48 9.93 -11.31
CA LYS A 368 -5.31 8.89 -12.32
C LYS A 368 -3.89 8.89 -12.84
N TYR A 369 -3.30 7.70 -12.94
CA TYR A 369 -1.99 7.54 -13.56
C TYR A 369 -2.13 7.57 -15.08
N GLN A 370 -1.44 8.49 -15.74
CA GLN A 370 -1.29 8.53 -17.18
C GLN A 370 0.12 8.05 -17.51
N LYS A 371 0.25 6.92 -18.21
CA LYS A 371 1.55 6.50 -18.74
C LYS A 371 1.97 7.46 -19.85
N GLU A 372 3.23 7.89 -19.85
CA GLU A 372 3.86 8.51 -21.02
C GLU A 372 3.59 7.62 -22.24
N LYS A 373 3.09 8.24 -23.31
CA LYS A 373 2.80 7.56 -24.58
C LYS A 373 4.07 7.25 -25.36
#